data_AF-A0A950A0J4-F1
#
_entry.id   AF-A0A950A0J4-F1
#
_cell.length_a   1.000
_cell.length_b   1.000
_cell.length_c   1.000
_cell.angle_alpha   90.00
_cell.angle_beta   90.00
_cell.angle_gamma   90.00
#
_symmetry.space_group_name_H-M   'P 1'
#
loop_
_entity.id
_entity.type
_entity.pdbx_description
1 polymer ?
#
loop_
_entity_poly.entity_id
_entity_poly.type
_entity_poly.pdbx_seq_one_letter_code
_entity_poly.pdbx_strand_id
1 'polypeptide(L)'
;MPNPHERNARFSLLLHRELARAVERDPGVLARARRTILRWQAVHGHSISAWDEWLKLLDAGVPAVVQVMLDEGENASRLRQSSPFAGIVPNRRRWELLKQSLNEAL
;
A
#
# COMPACT_ATOMS: atom_id res chain seq x y z
N MET A 1 22.76 7.97 -10.16
CA MET A 1 21.90 7.82 -8.95
C MET A 1 20.45 7.89 -9.41
N PRO A 2 19.55 6.99 -8.98
CA PRO A 2 18.15 7.03 -9.39
C PRO A 2 17.45 8.31 -8.89
N ASN A 3 16.46 8.79 -9.64
CA ASN A 3 15.64 9.95 -9.29
C ASN A 3 14.91 9.68 -7.95
N PRO A 4 14.79 10.67 -7.03
CA PRO A 4 13.95 10.56 -5.82
C PRO A 4 12.58 9.90 -6.02
N HIS A 5 11.90 10.17 -7.15
CA HIS A 5 10.63 9.55 -7.48
C HIS A 5 10.73 8.03 -7.68
N GLU A 6 11.76 7.57 -8.38
CA GLU A 6 12.01 6.14 -8.63
C GLU A 6 12.33 5.40 -7.33
N ARG A 7 13.11 6.01 -6.44
CA ARG A 7 13.43 5.43 -5.12
C ARG A 7 12.17 5.28 -4.27
N ASN A 8 11.31 6.30 -4.26
CA ASN A 8 10.04 6.26 -3.53
C ASN A 8 9.08 5.21 -4.11
N ALA A 9 9.00 5.11 -5.44
CA ALA A 9 8.21 4.08 -6.12
C ALA A 9 8.69 2.67 -5.76
N ARG A 10 10.01 2.45 -5.74
CA ARG A 10 10.60 1.17 -5.37
C ARG A 10 10.35 0.79 -3.91
N PHE A 11 10.60 1.73 -2.98
CA PHE A 11 10.28 1.51 -1.56
C PHE A 11 8.79 1.18 -1.39
N SER A 12 7.92 1.92 -2.07
CA SER A 12 6.47 1.67 -2.05
C SER A 12 6.14 0.26 -2.53
N LEU A 13 6.73 -0.22 -3.63
CA LEU A 13 6.51 -1.58 -4.13
C LEU A 13 7.01 -2.65 -3.15
N LEU A 14 8.20 -2.48 -2.56
CA LEU A 14 8.74 -3.40 -1.55
C LEU A 14 7.84 -3.47 -0.30
N LEU A 15 7.33 -2.32 0.15
CA LEU A 15 6.37 -2.25 1.26
C LEU A 15 5.08 -3.01 0.93
N HIS A 16 4.56 -2.85 -0.28
CA HIS A 16 3.32 -3.50 -0.69
C HIS A 16 3.48 -5.00 -0.95
N ARG A 17 4.67 -5.47 -1.34
CA ARG A 17 5.00 -6.90 -1.35
C ARG A 17 4.93 -7.54 0.05
N GLU A 18 5.34 -6.83 1.10
CA GLU A 18 5.14 -7.31 2.48
C GLU A 18 3.67 -7.28 2.91
N LEU A 19 2.94 -6.24 2.51
CA LEU A 19 1.51 -6.13 2.80
C LEU A 19 0.70 -7.22 2.11
N ALA A 20 1.03 -7.58 0.86
CA ALA A 20 0.39 -8.67 0.14
C ALA A 20 0.52 -9.99 0.92
N ARG A 21 1.74 -10.33 1.37
CA ARG A 21 1.99 -11.49 2.23
C ARG A 21 1.20 -11.44 3.54
N ALA A 22 1.05 -10.26 4.14
CA ALA A 22 0.28 -10.11 5.39
C ALA A 22 -1.21 -10.34 5.15
N VAL A 23 -1.77 -9.79 4.06
CA VAL A 23 -3.18 -9.94 3.67
C VAL A 23 -3.51 -11.39 3.28
N GLU A 24 -2.62 -12.07 2.57
CA GLU A 24 -2.80 -13.49 2.20
C GLU A 24 -2.84 -14.41 3.43
N ARG A 25 -2.06 -14.09 4.47
CA ARG A 25 -2.01 -14.86 5.72
C ARG A 25 -3.17 -14.56 6.66
N ASP A 26 -3.60 -13.30 6.72
CA ASP A 26 -4.68 -12.83 7.59
C ASP A 26 -5.64 -11.92 6.80
N PRO A 27 -6.74 -12.47 6.26
CA PRO A 27 -7.77 -11.68 5.59
C PRO A 27 -8.39 -10.60 6.50
N GLY A 28 -8.28 -10.72 7.83
CA GLY A 28 -8.72 -9.71 8.79
C GLY A 28 -7.99 -8.36 8.66
N VAL A 29 -6.83 -8.34 7.99
CA VAL A 29 -6.11 -7.11 7.61
C VAL A 29 -6.97 -6.22 6.70
N LEU A 30 -7.82 -6.79 5.84
CA LEU A 30 -8.71 -6.00 4.99
C LEU A 30 -9.73 -5.19 5.81
N ALA A 31 -10.25 -5.78 6.89
CA ALA A 31 -11.16 -5.07 7.79
C ALA A 31 -10.47 -3.91 8.52
N ARG A 32 -9.18 -4.06 8.89
CA ARG A 32 -8.37 -2.96 9.44
C ARG A 32 -8.20 -1.84 8.41
N ALA A 33 -7.84 -2.16 7.18
CA ALA A 33 -7.70 -1.19 6.10
C ALA A 33 -9.00 -0.42 5.83
N ARG A 34 -10.16 -1.10 5.82
CA ARG A 34 -11.46 -0.45 5.69
C ARG A 34 -11.70 0.58 6.80
N ARG A 35 -11.46 0.21 8.07
CA ARG A 35 -11.59 1.15 9.19
C ARG A 35 -10.65 2.35 9.08
N THR A 36 -9.45 2.16 8.55
CA THR A 36 -8.52 3.25 8.27
C THR A 36 -9.15 4.26 7.30
N ILE A 37 -9.74 3.80 6.19
CA ILE A 37 -10.39 4.67 5.20
C ILE A 37 -11.57 5.41 5.83
N LEU A 38 -12.47 4.69 6.51
CA LEU A 38 -13.66 5.30 7.12
C LEU A 38 -13.28 6.40 8.13
N ARG A 39 -12.22 6.19 8.92
CA ARG A 39 -11.69 7.21 9.82
C ARG A 39 -11.14 8.41 9.05
N TRP A 40 -10.39 8.20 7.96
CA TRP A 40 -9.87 9.31 7.16
C TRP A 40 -11.01 10.11 6.50
N GLN A 41 -12.02 9.43 5.97
CA GLN A 41 -13.21 10.07 5.39
C GLN A 41 -14.01 10.84 6.44
N ALA A 42 -14.12 10.34 7.67
CA ALA A 42 -14.79 11.07 8.74
C ALA A 42 -14.08 12.40 9.10
N VAL A 43 -12.76 12.47 8.93
CA VAL A 43 -11.97 13.68 9.26
C VAL A 43 -11.83 14.62 8.06
N HIS A 44 -11.71 14.08 6.85
CA HIS A 44 -11.32 14.83 5.64
C HIS A 44 -12.38 14.82 4.53
N GLY A 45 -13.55 14.22 4.78
CA GLY A 45 -14.59 13.98 3.77
C GLY A 45 -14.13 13.01 2.68
N HIS A 46 -14.87 12.95 1.58
CA HIS A 46 -14.54 12.12 0.41
C HIS A 46 -13.61 12.85 -0.58
N SER A 47 -12.63 13.59 -0.07
CA SER A 47 -11.76 14.46 -0.87
C SER A 47 -10.72 13.72 -1.72
N ILE A 48 -10.47 12.43 -1.43
CA ILE A 48 -9.50 11.61 -2.16
C ILE A 48 -10.24 10.43 -2.82
N SER A 49 -10.41 10.49 -4.15
CA SER A 49 -11.12 9.46 -4.93
C SER A 49 -10.52 8.05 -4.79
N ALA A 50 -9.20 7.97 -4.60
CA ALA A 50 -8.51 6.70 -4.42
C ALA A 50 -8.98 5.93 -3.17
N TRP A 51 -9.56 6.60 -2.17
CA TRP A 51 -10.15 5.92 -1.02
C TRP A 51 -11.40 5.12 -1.39
N ASP A 52 -12.26 5.65 -2.26
CA ASP A 52 -13.43 4.93 -2.74
C ASP A 52 -13.02 3.77 -3.67
N GLU A 53 -11.96 3.95 -4.46
CA GLU A 53 -11.37 2.87 -5.25
C GLU A 53 -10.82 1.74 -4.35
N TRP A 54 -10.11 2.10 -3.27
CA TRP A 54 -9.66 1.13 -2.30
C TRP A 54 -10.81 0.41 -1.60
N LEU A 55 -11.91 1.08 -1.25
CA LEU A 55 -13.08 0.42 -0.66
C LEU A 55 -13.65 -0.65 -1.60
N LYS A 56 -13.77 -0.35 -2.91
CA LYS A 56 -14.22 -1.32 -3.92
C LYS A 56 -13.26 -2.51 -4.03
N LEU A 57 -11.95 -2.28 -3.98
CA LEU A 57 -10.95 -3.36 -3.98
C LEU A 57 -11.05 -4.23 -2.72
N LEU A 58 -11.26 -3.60 -1.56
CA LEU A 58 -11.46 -4.30 -0.29
C LEU A 58 -12.76 -5.13 -0.29
N ASP A 59 -13.82 -4.67 -0.95
CA ASP A 59 -15.07 -5.43 -1.16
C ASP A 59 -14.86 -6.62 -2.12
N ALA A 60 -14.01 -6.47 -3.14
CA ALA A 60 -13.66 -7.53 -4.07
C ALA A 60 -12.73 -8.62 -3.48
N GLY A 61 -12.14 -8.36 -2.30
CA GLY A 61 -11.42 -9.35 -1.51
C GLY A 61 -9.91 -9.43 -1.78
N VAL A 62 -9.28 -10.44 -1.18
CA VAL A 62 -7.81 -10.61 -1.15
C VAL A 62 -7.16 -10.58 -2.54
N PRO A 63 -7.65 -11.32 -3.55
CA PRO A 63 -6.99 -11.34 -4.86
C PRO A 63 -6.91 -9.96 -5.53
N ALA A 64 -8.00 -9.18 -5.47
CA ALA A 64 -8.06 -7.84 -6.06
C ALA A 64 -7.08 -6.87 -5.38
N VAL A 65 -7.00 -6.95 -4.06
CA VAL A 65 -6.06 -6.14 -3.27
C VAL A 65 -4.61 -6.51 -3.59
N VAL A 66 -4.28 -7.80 -3.58
CA VAL A 66 -2.92 -8.30 -3.85
C VAL A 66 -2.47 -7.92 -5.26
N GLN A 67 -3.36 -8.01 -6.26
CA GLN A 67 -3.07 -7.60 -7.63
C GLN A 67 -2.58 -6.14 -7.67
N VAL A 68 -3.30 -5.20 -7.05
CA VAL A 68 -2.89 -3.78 -7.00
C VAL A 68 -1.62 -3.56 -6.18
N MET A 69 -1.41 -4.34 -5.10
CA MET A 69 -0.20 -4.24 -4.29
C MET A 69 1.07 -4.60 -5.08
N LEU A 70 0.97 -5.56 -6.00
CA LEU A 70 2.12 -6.12 -6.73
C LEU A 70 2.32 -5.53 -8.13
N ASP A 71 1.31 -4.89 -8.71
CA ASP A 71 1.34 -4.32 -10.06
C ASP A 71 2.28 -3.10 -10.16
N GLU A 72 3.28 -3.14 -11.03
CA GLU A 72 4.28 -2.08 -11.18
C GLU A 72 3.80 -0.90 -12.06
N GLY A 73 2.61 -1.01 -12.66
CA GLY A 73 2.02 -0.01 -13.54
C GLY A 73 1.65 1.31 -12.84
N GLU A 74 1.41 2.34 -13.66
CA GLU A 74 1.15 3.71 -13.18
C GLU A 74 -0.12 3.80 -12.32
N ASN A 75 -1.19 3.11 -12.71
CA ASN A 75 -2.45 3.14 -11.96
C ASN A 75 -2.30 2.51 -10.56
N ALA A 76 -1.62 1.37 -10.46
CA ALA A 76 -1.32 0.72 -9.19
C ALA A 76 -0.37 1.57 -8.34
N SER A 77 0.61 2.22 -8.95
CA SER A 77 1.50 3.17 -8.28
C SER A 77 0.75 4.37 -7.70
N ARG A 78 -0.24 4.91 -8.40
CA ARG A 78 -1.14 5.96 -7.89
C ARG A 78 -1.94 5.46 -6.68
N LEU A 79 -2.53 4.27 -6.76
CA LEU A 79 -3.30 3.69 -5.64
C LEU A 79 -2.42 3.43 -4.42
N ARG A 80 -1.19 2.93 -4.60
CA ARG A 80 -0.24 2.71 -3.50
C ARG A 80 0.13 3.99 -2.73
N GLN A 81 0.08 5.17 -3.35
CA GLN A 81 0.35 6.45 -2.66
C GLN A 81 -0.71 6.81 -1.61
N SER A 82 -1.92 6.24 -1.72
CA SER A 82 -3.05 6.46 -0.81
C SER A 82 -3.47 5.19 -0.06
N SER A 83 -2.54 4.24 0.06
CA SER A 83 -2.75 2.91 0.63
C SER A 83 -3.28 2.93 2.06
N PRO A 84 -4.42 2.24 2.35
CA PRO A 84 -5.07 2.24 3.68
C PRO A 84 -4.44 1.31 4.71
N PHE A 85 -3.31 0.68 4.38
CA PHE A 85 -2.64 -0.33 5.20
C PHE A 85 -1.59 0.28 6.17
N ALA A 86 -1.76 1.55 6.52
CA ALA A 86 -0.89 2.25 7.45
C ALA A 86 -0.83 1.52 8.80
N GLY A 87 0.39 1.30 9.31
CA GLY A 87 0.63 0.66 10.61
C GLY A 87 0.62 -0.87 10.62
N ILE A 88 0.35 -1.53 9.49
CA ILE A 88 0.42 -3.00 9.40
C ILE A 88 1.86 -3.49 9.38
N VAL A 89 2.74 -2.84 8.60
CA VAL A 89 4.17 -3.16 8.57
C VAL A 89 4.88 -2.43 9.72
N PRO A 90 5.55 -3.13 10.64
CA PRO A 90 6.27 -2.51 11.76
C PRO A 90 7.39 -1.58 11.29
N ASN A 91 7.65 -0.51 12.04
CA ASN A 91 8.67 0.50 11.68
C ASN A 91 10.05 -0.11 11.41
N ARG A 92 10.49 -1.08 12.22
CA ARG A 92 11.76 -1.79 11.99
C ARG A 92 11.84 -2.38 10.57
N ARG A 93 10.78 -3.08 10.13
CA ARG A 93 10.73 -3.67 8.80
C ARG A 93 10.66 -2.61 7.71
N ARG A 94 9.94 -1.50 7.92
CA ARG A 94 9.92 -0.36 6.98
C ARG A 94 11.32 0.20 6.76
N TRP A 95 12.12 0.35 7.82
CA TRP A 95 13.52 0.79 7.71
C TRP A 95 14.40 -0.19 6.93
N GLU A 96 14.22 -1.50 7.13
CA GLU A 96 14.93 -2.52 6.35
C GLU A 96 14.60 -2.43 4.85
N LEU A 97 13.31 -2.32 4.50
CA LEU A 97 12.86 -2.18 3.12
C LEU A 97 13.35 -0.87 2.48
N LEU A 98 13.39 0.23 3.25
CA LEU A 98 13.95 1.49 2.78
C LEU A 98 15.43 1.32 2.42
N LYS A 99 16.23 0.69 3.29
CA LYS A 99 17.64 0.39 3.00
C LYS A 99 17.79 -0.51 1.77
N GLN A 100 16.96 -1.55 1.63
CA GLN A 100 16.96 -2.43 0.46
C GLN A 100 16.69 -1.65 -0.84
N SER A 101 15.72 -0.73 -0.82
CA SER A 101 15.38 0.10 -1.97
C SER A 101 16.55 0.99 -2.44
N LEU A 102 17.44 1.34 -1.52
CA LEU A 102 18.63 2.17 -1.78
C LEU A 102 19.82 1.36 -2.30
N ASN A 103 19.96 0.09 -1.88
CA ASN A 103 21.16 -0.71 -2.15
C ASN A 103 21.16 -1.40 -3.51
N GLU A 104 20.01 -1.85 -4.00
CA GLU A 104 19.89 -2.53 -5.29
C GLU A 104 19.79 -1.54 -6.47
N ALA A 105 20.26 -0.30 -6.29
CA ALA A 105 20.29 0.77 -7.30
C ALA A 105 21.72 0.98 -7.89
N LEU A 106 22.62 0.07 -7.57
CA LEU A 106 23.97 -0.10 -8.09
C LEU A 106 24.02 -1.41 -8.87
#